data_AF-A0A3S2UVV1-F1
#
_entry.id   AF-A0A3S2UVV1-F1
#
_cell.length_a   1.000
_cell.length_b   1.000
_cell.length_c   1.000
_cell.angle_alpha   90.00
_cell.angle_beta   90.00
_cell.angle_gamma   90.00
#
_symmetry.space_group_name_H-M   'P 1'
#
loop_
_entity.id
_entity.type
_entity.pdbx_description
1 polymer ?
#
loop_
_entity_poly.entity_id
_entity_poly.type
_entity_poly.pdbx_seq_one_letter_code
_entity_poly.pdbx_strand_id
1 'polypeptide(L)'
;MIEMISSLVEGILLAIPSSADKKINKNFRLLRKEVWYRKLLYRHGTLIQLNDSLRHFIGQYDIESIINDYEKLIIFQADLKKVLVDENL
;
A
#
# COMPACT_ATOMS: atom_id res chain seq x y z
N MET A 1 38.14 -8.96 5.77
CA MET A 1 37.46 -7.91 6.57
C MET A 1 36.76 -6.87 5.70
N ILE A 2 37.40 -6.31 4.67
CA ILE A 2 36.78 -5.31 3.76
C ILE A 2 35.57 -5.87 3.00
N GLU A 3 35.63 -7.12 2.52
CA GLU A 3 34.49 -7.75 1.81
C GLU A 3 33.26 -7.96 2.69
N MET A 4 33.45 -8.20 3.99
CA MET A 4 32.36 -8.39 4.95
C MET A 4 31.63 -7.07 5.25
N ILE A 5 32.33 -5.94 5.14
CA ILE A 5 31.74 -4.60 5.30
C ILE A 5 30.98 -4.21 4.02
N SER A 6 31.49 -4.55 2.83
CA SER A 6 30.75 -4.31 1.57
C SER A 6 29.43 -5.07 1.50
N SER A 7 29.41 -6.37 1.88
CA SER A 7 28.17 -7.14 1.84
C SER A 7 27.12 -6.65 2.85
N LEU A 8 27.55 -6.14 4.01
CA LEU A 8 26.66 -5.51 4.99
C LEU A 8 26.07 -4.20 4.48
N VAL A 9 26.86 -3.36 3.80
CA VAL A 9 26.39 -2.10 3.23
C VAL A 9 25.42 -2.33 2.08
N GLU A 10 25.68 -3.30 1.21
CA GLU A 10 24.75 -3.69 0.13
C GLU A 10 23.43 -4.23 0.69
N GLY A 11 23.47 -5.07 1.74
CA GLY A 11 22.28 -5.56 2.43
C GLY A 11 21.45 -4.45 3.08
N ILE A 12 22.11 -3.42 3.64
CA ILE A 12 21.43 -2.26 4.24
C ILE A 12 20.76 -1.40 3.16
N LEU A 13 21.37 -1.21 1.99
CA LEU A 13 20.75 -0.45 0.90
C LEU A 13 19.52 -1.16 0.32
N LEU A 14 19.53 -2.49 0.23
CA LEU A 14 18.37 -3.28 -0.18
C LEU A 14 17.23 -3.28 0.85
N ALA A 15 17.54 -3.04 2.12
CA ALA A 15 16.54 -2.95 3.19
C ALA A 15 15.81 -1.59 3.24
N ILE A 16 16.33 -0.56 2.56
CA ILE A 16 15.70 0.76 2.53
C ILE A 16 14.57 0.73 1.49
N PRO A 17 13.30 0.95 1.88
CA PRO A 17 12.21 0.98 0.94
C PRO A 17 12.43 2.09 -0.09
N SER A 18 12.13 1.80 -1.35
CA SER A 18 12.19 2.80 -2.42
C SER A 18 11.29 4.00 -2.10
N SER A 19 11.51 5.14 -2.77
CA SER A 19 10.60 6.29 -2.65
C SER A 19 9.14 5.93 -2.99
N ALA A 20 8.95 5.03 -3.97
CA ALA A 20 7.66 4.47 -4.32
C ALA A 20 7.06 3.65 -3.17
N ASP A 21 7.83 2.76 -2.54
CA ASP A 21 7.36 1.97 -1.39
C ASP A 21 7.03 2.85 -0.19
N LYS A 22 7.82 3.90 0.07
CA LYS A 22 7.52 4.88 1.12
C LYS A 22 6.19 5.57 0.88
N LYS A 23 5.89 5.97 -0.37
CA LYS A 23 4.60 6.55 -0.76
C LYS A 23 3.46 5.56 -0.53
N ILE A 24 3.58 4.33 -1.03
CA ILE A 24 2.56 3.27 -0.87
C ILE A 24 2.31 2.97 0.61
N ASN A 25 3.36 2.87 1.42
CA ASN A 25 3.25 2.63 2.86
C ASN A 25 2.59 3.81 3.60
N LYS A 26 2.87 5.06 3.19
CA LYS A 26 2.14 6.25 3.69
C LYS A 26 0.65 6.13 3.35
N ASN A 27 0.32 5.80 2.10
CA ASN A 27 -1.05 5.65 1.62
C ASN A 27 -1.82 4.59 2.42
N PHE A 28 -1.24 3.40 2.63
CA PHE A 28 -1.85 2.38 3.49
C PHE A 28 -2.00 2.79 4.96
N ARG A 29 -1.07 3.60 5.48
CA ARG A 29 -1.18 4.14 6.84
C ARG A 29 -2.34 5.13 6.95
N LEU A 30 -2.59 5.94 5.93
CA LEU A 30 -3.77 6.82 5.87
C LEU A 30 -5.06 6.00 5.83
N LEU A 31 -5.15 5.02 4.91
CA LEU A 31 -6.33 4.17 4.76
C LEU A 31 -6.67 3.40 6.05
N ARG A 32 -5.68 2.93 6.82
CA ARG A 32 -5.91 2.25 8.11
C ARG A 32 -6.62 3.11 9.17
N LYS A 33 -6.61 4.44 9.02
CA LYS A 33 -7.37 5.34 9.89
C LYS A 33 -8.87 5.36 9.54
N GLU A 34 -9.24 4.93 8.35
CA GLU A 34 -10.61 4.87 7.89
C GLU A 34 -11.35 3.64 8.39
N VAL A 35 -12.56 3.83 8.94
CA VAL A 35 -13.40 2.73 9.47
C VAL A 35 -13.74 1.70 8.38
N TRP A 36 -14.07 2.18 7.19
CA TRP A 36 -14.47 1.30 6.08
C TRP A 36 -13.30 0.40 5.62
N TYR A 37 -12.08 0.93 5.61
CA TYR A 37 -10.90 0.17 5.21
C TYR A 37 -10.48 -0.83 6.29
N ARG A 38 -10.61 -0.48 7.58
CA ARG A 38 -10.41 -1.46 8.67
C ARG A 38 -11.38 -2.65 8.57
N LYS A 39 -12.64 -2.41 8.21
CA LYS A 39 -13.62 -3.49 7.98
C LYS A 39 -13.22 -4.38 6.80
N LEU A 40 -12.65 -3.79 5.74
CA LEU A 40 -12.10 -4.51 4.59
C LEU A 40 -10.93 -5.40 5.02
N LEU A 41 -9.95 -4.87 5.77
CA LEU A 41 -8.84 -5.67 6.29
C LEU A 41 -9.30 -6.79 7.22
N TYR A 42 -10.35 -6.58 8.01
CA TYR A 42 -10.91 -7.63 8.86
C TYR A 42 -11.49 -8.79 8.04
N ARG A 43 -12.11 -8.50 6.89
CA ARG A 43 -12.71 -9.51 6.01
C ARG A 43 -11.67 -10.31 5.22
N HIS A 44 -10.70 -9.61 4.65
CA HIS A 44 -9.75 -10.18 3.70
C HIS A 44 -8.40 -10.54 4.33
N GLY A 45 -8.16 -10.13 5.58
CA GLY A 45 -6.88 -10.23 6.26
C GLY A 45 -5.93 -9.08 5.89
N THR A 46 -4.89 -8.88 6.71
CA THR A 46 -3.92 -7.81 6.51
C THR A 46 -2.92 -8.11 5.39
N LEU A 47 -2.76 -9.38 5.01
CA LEU A 47 -1.80 -9.81 4.00
C LEU A 47 -2.15 -9.34 2.59
N ILE A 48 -3.41 -8.94 2.32
CA ILE A 48 -3.77 -8.35 1.02
C ILE A 48 -2.92 -7.12 0.69
N GLN A 49 -2.41 -6.41 1.70
CA GLN A 49 -1.57 -5.22 1.50
C GLN A 49 -0.19 -5.55 0.91
N LEU A 50 0.18 -6.83 0.87
CA LEU A 50 1.39 -7.34 0.23
C LEU A 50 1.16 -7.73 -1.24
N ASN A 51 -0.09 -7.78 -1.72
CA ASN A 51 -0.39 -8.09 -3.12
C ASN A 51 0.11 -6.96 -4.05
N ASP A 52 0.88 -7.32 -5.08
CA ASP A 52 1.55 -6.35 -5.96
C ASP A 52 0.56 -5.48 -6.74
N SER A 53 -0.54 -6.04 -7.25
CA SER A 53 -1.57 -5.29 -7.96
C SER A 53 -2.24 -4.26 -7.05
N LEU A 54 -2.56 -4.64 -5.81
CA LEU A 54 -3.09 -3.71 -4.83
C LEU A 54 -2.07 -2.62 -4.47
N ARG A 55 -0.80 -2.98 -4.25
CA ARG A 55 0.26 -2.00 -3.97
C ARG A 55 0.44 -1.01 -5.12
N HIS A 56 0.43 -1.52 -6.36
CA HIS A 56 0.51 -0.70 -7.57
C HIS A 56 -0.67 0.27 -7.64
N PHE A 57 -1.90 -0.24 -7.52
CA PHE A 57 -3.13 0.56 -7.49
C PHE A 57 -3.04 1.68 -6.45
N ILE A 58 -2.74 1.35 -5.20
CA ILE A 58 -2.63 2.31 -4.10
C ILE A 58 -1.53 3.35 -4.35
N GLY A 59 -0.45 2.97 -5.03
CA GLY A 59 0.65 3.85 -5.39
C GLY A 59 0.29 4.95 -6.40
N GLN A 60 -0.74 4.73 -7.23
CA GLN A 60 -1.18 5.69 -8.24
C GLN A 60 -1.97 6.87 -7.67
N TYR A 61 -2.54 6.72 -6.48
CA TYR A 61 -3.46 7.71 -5.91
C TYR A 61 -2.81 8.64 -4.88
N ASP A 62 -3.33 9.86 -4.83
CA ASP A 62 -3.18 10.75 -3.68
C ASP A 62 -4.30 10.46 -2.67
N ILE A 63 -4.03 9.53 -1.76
CA ILE A 63 -4.99 9.12 -0.73
C ILE A 63 -5.38 10.29 0.17
N GLU A 64 -4.49 11.25 0.41
CA GLU A 64 -4.77 12.40 1.27
C GLU A 64 -5.82 13.31 0.65
N SER A 65 -5.77 13.54 -0.67
CA SER A 65 -6.85 14.24 -1.38
C SER A 65 -8.15 13.43 -1.40
N ILE A 66 -8.06 12.12 -1.62
CA ILE A 66 -9.24 11.25 -1.78
C ILE A 66 -10.05 11.13 -0.50
N ILE A 67 -9.43 10.92 0.66
CA ILE A 67 -10.18 10.73 1.92
C ILE A 67 -10.92 11.99 2.35
N ASN A 68 -10.50 13.16 1.86
CA ASN A 68 -11.11 14.46 2.15
C ASN A 68 -12.16 14.89 1.12
N ASP A 69 -12.46 14.05 0.12
CA ASP A 69 -13.35 14.34 -0.99
C ASP A 69 -14.32 13.16 -1.19
N TYR A 70 -15.60 13.37 -0.88
CA TYR A 70 -16.59 12.29 -0.86
C TYR A 70 -16.79 11.61 -2.21
N GLU A 71 -16.81 12.37 -3.30
CA GLU A 71 -17.02 11.82 -4.65
C GLU A 71 -15.82 10.99 -5.08
N LYS A 72 -14.59 11.51 -4.86
CA LYS A 72 -13.37 10.75 -5.12
C LYS A 72 -13.27 9.50 -4.27
N LEU A 73 -13.69 9.57 -3.00
CA LEU A 73 -13.65 8.42 -2.10
C LEU A 73 -14.57 7.30 -2.58
N ILE A 74 -15.78 7.62 -3.04
CA ILE A 74 -16.71 6.61 -3.59
C ILE A 74 -16.11 5.92 -4.81
N ILE A 75 -15.58 6.70 -5.76
CA ILE A 75 -14.96 6.16 -6.98
C ILE A 75 -13.78 5.26 -6.60
N PHE A 76 -12.90 5.74 -5.73
CA PHE A 76 -11.77 4.98 -5.24
C PHE A 76 -12.18 3.66 -4.58
N GLN A 77 -13.22 3.67 -3.74
CA GLN A 77 -13.73 2.45 -3.11
C GLN A 77 -14.31 1.46 -4.12
N ALA A 78 -14.95 1.94 -5.18
CA ALA A 78 -15.48 1.09 -6.24
C ALA A 78 -14.34 0.45 -7.04
N ASP A 79 -13.31 1.21 -7.39
CA ASP A 79 -12.16 0.69 -8.14
C ASP A 79 -11.30 -0.24 -7.29
N LEU A 80 -11.13 0.05 -6.01
CA LEU A 80 -10.46 -0.86 -5.06
C LEU A 80 -11.16 -2.22 -5.02
N LYS A 81 -12.50 -2.26 -5.00
CA LYS A 81 -13.25 -3.52 -5.03
C LYS A 81 -12.99 -4.32 -6.30
N LYS A 82 -12.84 -3.67 -7.46
CA LYS A 82 -12.50 -4.36 -8.71
C LYS A 82 -11.14 -5.05 -8.58
N VAL A 83 -10.13 -4.33 -8.08
CA VAL A 83 -8.79 -4.91 -7.85
C VAL A 83 -8.86 -6.12 -6.91
N LEU A 84 -9.64 -6.05 -5.84
CA LEU A 84 -9.79 -7.20 -4.92
C LEU A 84 -10.46 -8.40 -5.59
N VAL A 85 -11.48 -8.18 -6.42
CA VAL A 85 -12.15 -9.25 -7.17
C VAL A 85 -11.21 -9.87 -8.20
N ASP A 86 -10.50 -9.05 -8.98
CA ASP A 86 -9.59 -9.51 -10.03
C ASP A 86 -8.44 -10.36 -9.46
N GLU A 87 -7.95 -10.00 -8.27
CA GLU A 87 -6.89 -10.72 -7.55
C GLU A 87 -7.40 -11.88 -6.68
N ASN A 88 -8.71 -12.16 -6.66
CA ASN A 88 -9.35 -13.15 -5.78
C ASN A 88 -9.00 -12.98 -4.29
N LEU A 89 -8.95 -11.73 -3.82
CA LEU A 89 -8.61 -11.36 -2.45
C LEU A 89 -9.82 -11.29 -1.52
#